data_AF-A0A821N486-F1
#
_entry.id   AF-A0A821N486-F1
#
_cell.length_a   1.000
_cell.length_b   1.000
_cell.length_c   1.000
_cell.angle_alpha   90.00
_cell.angle_beta   90.00
_cell.angle_gamma   90.00
#
_symmetry.space_group_name_H-M   'P 1'
#
loop_
_entity.id
_entity.type
_entity.pdbx_description
1 polymer ?
#
loop_
_entity_poly.entity_id
_entity_poly.type
_entity_poly.pdbx_seq_one_letter_code
_entity_poly.pdbx_strand_id
1 'polypeptide(L)'
;TRETTVCQCENSFYVDTVRAFRDRRYEYKGLHKKWKKNLANAAKKDDLNVAKRCNNLIVIYDSLQLAHKCILNSFYGYVMRRGAR
;
A
#
# COMPACT_ATOMS: atom_id res chain seq x y z
N THR A 1 -19.26 -22.29 -21.80
CA THR A 1 -18.64 -21.49 -20.72
C THR A 1 -17.18 -21.88 -20.66
N ARG A 2 -16.23 -20.97 -20.43
CA ARG A 2 -14.82 -21.36 -20.22
C ARG A 2 -14.66 -21.75 -18.75
N GLU A 3 -14.24 -22.98 -18.49
CA GLU A 3 -13.99 -23.49 -17.15
C GLU A 3 -12.49 -23.74 -16.96
N THR A 4 -12.00 -23.39 -15.78
CA THR A 4 -10.62 -23.64 -15.36
C THR A 4 -10.63 -24.09 -13.90
N THR A 5 -9.70 -24.98 -13.56
CA THR A 5 -9.55 -25.50 -12.19
C THR A 5 -8.30 -24.89 -11.56
N VAL A 6 -8.41 -24.37 -10.34
CA VAL A 6 -7.30 -23.80 -9.58
C VAL A 6 -6.92 -24.74 -8.43
N CYS A 7 -5.75 -25.35 -8.52
CA CYS A 7 -5.22 -26.20 -7.45
C CYS A 7 -4.98 -25.38 -6.17
N GLN A 8 -5.49 -25.86 -5.03
CA GLN A 8 -5.30 -25.21 -3.73
C GLN A 8 -4.03 -25.68 -2.99
N CYS A 9 -3.35 -26.71 -3.49
CA CYS A 9 -2.14 -27.30 -2.91
C CYS A 9 -0.85 -26.92 -3.66
N GLU A 10 -0.95 -26.06 -4.67
CA GLU A 10 0.20 -25.54 -5.40
C GLU A 10 1.06 -24.64 -4.49
N ASN A 11 2.36 -24.50 -4.78
CA ASN A 11 3.22 -23.59 -4.01
C ASN A 11 2.67 -22.15 -4.08
N SER A 12 2.37 -21.57 -2.91
CA SER A 12 1.67 -20.30 -2.78
C SER A 12 2.54 -19.05 -2.99
N PHE A 13 3.82 -19.20 -3.34
CA PHE A 13 4.79 -18.09 -3.50
C PHE A 13 4.21 -16.85 -4.20
N TYR A 14 3.56 -17.00 -5.37
CA TYR A 14 3.01 -15.86 -6.10
C TYR A 14 1.92 -15.15 -5.31
N VAL A 15 0.97 -15.89 -4.76
CA VAL A 15 -0.15 -15.32 -3.99
C VAL A 15 0.37 -14.69 -2.69
N ASP A 16 1.35 -15.30 -2.04
CA ASP A 16 1.95 -14.79 -0.80
C ASP A 16 2.68 -13.46 -1.02
N THR A 17 3.40 -13.30 -2.13
CA THR A 17 4.02 -12.01 -2.47
C THR A 17 2.97 -10.93 -2.69
N VAL A 18 1.87 -11.23 -3.39
CA VAL A 18 0.75 -10.30 -3.60
C VAL A 18 0.11 -9.90 -2.26
N ARG A 19 -0.12 -10.87 -1.36
CA ARG A 19 -0.63 -10.59 0.01
C ARG A 19 0.33 -9.70 0.79
N ALA A 20 1.63 -9.98 0.77
CA ALA A 20 2.63 -9.19 1.47
C ALA A 20 2.67 -7.72 0.98
N PHE A 21 2.53 -7.47 -0.33
CA PHE A 21 2.44 -6.12 -0.89
C PHE A 21 1.13 -5.41 -0.50
N ARG A 22 0.01 -6.13 -0.49
CA ARG A 22 -1.29 -5.61 -0.03
C ARG A 22 -1.24 -5.19 1.44
N ASP A 23 -0.68 -6.05 2.29
CA ASP A 23 -0.69 -5.83 3.74
C ASP A 23 0.24 -4.67 4.11
N ARG A 24 1.44 -4.61 3.52
CA ARG A 24 2.33 -3.42 3.63
C ARG A 24 1.67 -2.13 3.17
N ARG A 25 0.88 -2.18 2.08
CA ARG A 25 0.11 -1.01 1.63
C ARG A 25 -0.89 -0.56 2.69
N TYR A 26 -1.56 -1.48 3.36
CA TYR A 26 -2.52 -1.16 4.41
C TYR A 26 -1.85 -0.56 5.65
N GLU A 27 -0.64 -1.00 6.00
CA GLU A 27 0.16 -0.35 7.04
C GLU A 27 0.44 1.12 6.69
N TYR A 28 0.95 1.40 5.49
CA TYR A 28 1.22 2.79 5.06
C TYR A 28 -0.05 3.63 4.98
N LYS A 29 -1.16 3.06 4.49
CA LYS A 29 -2.47 3.73 4.48
C LYS A 29 -2.94 4.06 5.91
N GLY A 30 -2.72 3.16 6.86
CA GLY A 30 -3.02 3.35 8.27
C GLY A 30 -2.18 4.46 8.91
N LEU A 31 -0.86 4.44 8.66
CA LEU A 31 0.07 5.46 9.14
C LEU A 31 -0.26 6.83 8.57
N HIS A 32 -0.54 6.93 7.27
CA HIS A 32 -0.98 8.17 6.63
C HIS A 32 -2.25 8.74 7.31
N LYS A 33 -3.26 7.89 7.60
CA LYS A 33 -4.47 8.31 8.33
C LYS A 33 -4.14 8.76 9.77
N LYS A 34 -3.24 8.06 10.47
CA LYS A 34 -2.81 8.40 11.83
C LYS A 34 -2.12 9.76 11.86
N TRP A 35 -1.18 10.01 10.96
CA TRP A 35 -0.43 11.27 10.91
C TRP A 35 -1.30 12.45 10.47
N LYS A 36 -2.29 12.26 9.59
CA LYS A 36 -3.32 13.27 9.31
C LYS A 36 -4.11 13.69 10.56
N LYS A 37 -4.49 12.73 11.40
CA LYS A 37 -5.14 13.02 12.69
C LYS A 37 -4.20 13.76 13.66
N ASN A 38 -2.93 13.35 13.72
CA ASN A 38 -1.93 14.00 14.56
C ASN A 38 -1.68 15.45 14.13
N LEU A 39 -1.66 15.74 12.83
CA LEU A 39 -1.55 17.11 12.33
C LEU A 39 -2.73 17.96 12.79
N ALA A 40 -3.96 17.44 12.68
CA ALA A 40 -5.16 18.14 13.15
C ALA A 40 -5.12 18.41 14.66
N ASN A 41 -4.51 17.53 15.45
CA ASN A 41 -4.31 17.73 16.90
C ASN A 41 -3.18 18.74 17.20
N ALA A 42 -2.08 18.71 16.44
CA ALA A 42 -0.98 19.66 16.58
C ALA A 42 -1.41 21.09 16.21
N ALA A 43 -2.26 21.24 15.18
CA ALA A 43 -2.84 22.52 14.80
C ALA A 43 -3.69 23.16 15.91
N LYS A 44 -4.31 22.36 16.79
CA LYS A 44 -5.05 22.85 17.95
C LYS A 44 -4.15 23.34 19.10
N LYS A 45 -2.90 22.87 19.15
CA LYS A 45 -1.93 23.18 20.21
C LYS A 45 -0.93 24.27 19.80
N ASP A 46 -1.02 24.76 18.57
CA ASP A 46 -0.13 25.78 17.98
C ASP A 46 1.37 25.41 17.96
N ASP A 47 1.69 24.12 17.95
CA ASP A 47 3.06 23.62 17.88
C ASP A 47 3.58 23.55 16.42
N LEU A 48 4.17 24.65 15.94
CA LEU A 48 4.70 24.78 14.57
C LEU A 48 5.73 23.70 14.18
N ASN A 49 6.63 23.33 15.09
CA ASN A 49 7.66 22.33 14.81
C ASN A 49 7.06 20.92 14.62
N VAL A 50 6.06 20.59 15.43
CA VAL A 50 5.36 19.30 15.34
C VAL A 50 4.51 19.25 14.07
N ALA A 51 3.83 20.36 13.72
CA ALA A 51 3.05 20.45 12.49
C ALA A 51 3.90 20.22 11.23
N LYS A 52 5.10 20.82 11.14
CA LYS A 52 6.03 20.58 10.02
C LYS A 52 6.45 19.11 9.92
N ARG A 53 6.81 18.49 11.05
CA ARG A 53 7.16 17.06 11.09
C ARG A 53 6.00 16.17 10.65
N CYS A 54 4.78 16.45 11.11
CA CYS A 54 3.58 15.71 10.71
C CYS A 54 3.32 15.83 9.20
N ASN A 55 3.46 17.02 8.61
CA ASN A 55 3.30 17.21 7.16
C ASN A 55 4.31 16.39 6.36
N ASN A 56 5.58 16.38 6.74
CA ASN A 56 6.61 15.58 6.06
C ASN A 56 6.26 14.08 6.10
N LEU A 57 5.82 13.58 7.25
CA LEU A 57 5.42 12.17 7.39
C LEU A 57 4.17 11.82 6.58
N ILE A 58 3.19 12.73 6.50
CA ILE A 58 2.00 12.55 5.67
C ILE A 58 2.40 12.36 4.21
N VAL A 59 3.27 13.22 3.68
CA VAL A 59 3.74 13.14 2.29
C VAL A 59 4.44 11.81 2.05
N ILE A 60 5.37 11.41 2.94
CA ILE A 60 6.11 10.14 2.81
C ILE A 60 5.15 8.95 2.77
N TYR A 61 4.22 8.84 3.72
CA TYR A 61 3.30 7.70 3.77
C TYR A 61 2.28 7.70 2.63
N ASP A 62 1.91 8.87 2.10
CA ASP A 62 1.06 8.93 0.92
C ASP A 62 1.80 8.46 -0.34
N SER A 63 3.05 8.90 -0.55
CA SER A 63 3.88 8.39 -1.64
C SER A 63 4.08 6.86 -1.54
N LEU A 64 4.38 6.35 -0.35
CA LEU A 64 4.59 4.92 -0.12
C LEU A 64 3.33 4.09 -0.39
N GLN A 65 2.15 4.51 0.09
CA GLN A 65 0.92 3.76 -0.16
C GLN A 65 0.49 3.81 -1.63
N LEU A 66 0.73 4.93 -2.34
CA LEU A 66 0.45 5.06 -3.76
C LEU A 66 1.37 4.18 -4.60
N ALA A 67 2.68 4.18 -4.31
CA ALA A 67 3.63 3.29 -4.98
C ALA A 67 3.21 1.83 -4.84
N HIS A 68 2.84 1.40 -3.62
CA HIS A 68 2.36 0.03 -3.39
C HIS A 68 1.01 -0.25 -4.05
N LYS A 69 0.13 0.75 -4.23
CA LYS A 69 -1.12 0.61 -5.00
C LYS A 69 -0.81 0.29 -6.47
N CYS A 70 0.11 1.05 -7.07
CA CYS A 70 0.50 0.85 -8.47
C CYS A 70 1.10 -0.54 -8.67
N ILE A 71 2.05 -0.96 -7.81
CA ILE A 71 2.65 -2.29 -7.88
C ILE A 71 1.59 -3.39 -7.70
N LEU A 72 0.68 -3.23 -6.71
CA LEU A 72 -0.38 -4.21 -6.47
C LEU A 72 -1.27 -4.41 -7.70
N ASN A 73 -1.68 -3.31 -8.34
CA ASN A 73 -2.48 -3.35 -9.55
C ASN A 73 -1.70 -3.94 -10.74
N SER A 74 -0.39 -3.70 -10.81
CA SER A 74 0.48 -4.27 -11.84
C SER A 74 0.58 -5.79 -11.76
N PHE A 75 0.42 -6.45 -10.60
CA PHE A 75 0.41 -7.92 -10.53
C PHE A 75 -0.72 -8.56 -11.36
N TYR A 76 -1.89 -7.93 -11.42
CA TYR A 76 -3.00 -8.39 -12.25
C TYR A 76 -2.70 -8.21 -13.75
N GLY A 77 -2.05 -7.10 -14.12
CA GLY A 77 -1.65 -6.86 -15.52
C GLY A 77 -0.47 -7.73 -15.95
N TYR A 78 0.43 -8.08 -15.02
CA TYR A 78 1.66 -8.80 -15.32
C TYR A 78 1.39 -10.20 -15.88
N VAL A 79 0.37 -10.91 -15.37
CA VAL A 79 -0.01 -12.25 -15.87
C VAL A 79 -0.51 -12.25 -17.32
N MET A 80 -0.89 -11.09 -17.86
CA MET A 80 -1.31 -10.93 -19.25
C MET A 80 -0.20 -10.34 -20.15
N ARG A 81 0.98 -10.03 -19.58
CA ARG A 81 2.05 -9.35 -20.32
C ARG A 81 2.80 -10.35 -21.21
N ARG A 82 3.02 -9.98 -22.48
CA ARG A 82 3.90 -10.73 -23.38
C ARG A 82 5.32 -10.81 -22.78
N GLY A 83 5.88 -12.01 -22.73
CA GLY A 83 7.21 -12.26 -22.13
C GLY A 83 7.22 -12.18 -20.59
N ALA A 84 6.07 -12.29 -19.92
CA ALA A 84 6.03 -12.66 -18.51
C ALA A 84 6.63 -14.07 -18.32
N ARG A 85 7.31 -14.26 -17.18
CA ARG A 85 7.90 -15.55 -16.80
C ARG A 85 6.85 -16.51 -16.28
#